data_AF-A0A8C7EPC9-F1
#
_entry.id   AF-A0A8C7EPC9-F1
#
_cell.length_a   1.000
_cell.length_b   1.000
_cell.length_c   1.000
_cell.angle_alpha   90.00
_cell.angle_beta   90.00
_cell.angle_gamma   90.00
#
_symmetry.space_group_name_H-M   'P 1'
#
loop_
_entity.id
_entity.type
_entity.pdbx_description
1 polymer ?
#
loop_
_entity_poly.entity_id
_entity_poly.type
_entity_poly.pdbx_seq_one_letter_code
_entity_poly.pdbx_strand_id
1 'polypeptide(L)'
;MTEGNIDDSLVGGNASTKGPKGEGTENIVITGVDIVMNHHLQETAFIEEAYKKYIKDDMKSIKGKLEALRAERRKPFMTEAAEKIKHIFANFKNCENM
;
A
#
# COMPACT_ATOMS: atom_id res chain seq x y z
N MET A 1 -32.34 -4.54 14.51
CA MET A 1 -31.47 -5.67 14.11
C MET A 1 -31.78 -5.90 12.64
N THR A 2 -31.03 -5.25 11.75
CA THR A 2 -31.21 -5.41 10.30
C THR A 2 -29.97 -6.13 9.82
N GLU A 3 -30.18 -7.35 9.33
CA GLU A 3 -29.16 -8.25 8.76
C GLU A 3 -28.22 -7.47 7.83
N GLY A 4 -26.93 -7.51 8.17
CA GLY A 4 -25.88 -7.08 7.27
C GLY A 4 -25.87 -8.01 6.06
N ASN A 5 -26.18 -7.43 4.91
CA ASN A 5 -25.95 -8.01 3.59
C ASN A 5 -24.49 -8.52 3.52
N ILE A 6 -24.31 -9.83 3.58
CA ILE A 6 -23.03 -10.46 3.29
C ILE A 6 -22.85 -10.33 1.78
N ASP A 7 -21.88 -9.49 1.39
CA ASP A 7 -21.44 -9.38 0.01
C ASP A 7 -20.89 -10.74 -0.45
N ASP A 8 -21.67 -11.42 -1.28
CA ASP A 8 -21.38 -12.73 -1.87
C ASP A 8 -20.09 -12.71 -2.72
N SER A 9 -19.50 -11.51 -2.96
CA SER A 9 -18.19 -11.35 -3.58
C SER A 9 -17.00 -11.78 -2.70
N LEU A 10 -17.18 -11.89 -1.37
CA LEU A 10 -16.13 -12.33 -0.44
C LEU A 10 -15.97 -13.85 -0.35
N VAL A 11 -16.94 -14.62 -0.84
CA VAL A 11 -16.78 -16.08 -0.96
C VAL A 11 -16.08 -16.35 -2.29
N GLY A 12 -14.77 -16.09 -2.31
CA GLY A 12 -13.86 -16.53 -3.36
C GLY A 12 -13.85 -18.04 -3.43
N GLY A 13 -14.84 -18.62 -4.12
CA GLY A 13 -15.01 -20.05 -4.31
C GLY A 13 -13.78 -20.62 -4.99
N ASN A 14 -12.95 -21.33 -4.21
CA ASN A 14 -11.88 -22.13 -4.76
C ASN A 14 -12.51 -23.25 -5.61
N ALA A 15 -12.34 -23.20 -6.93
CA ALA A 15 -12.98 -24.11 -7.90
C ALA A 15 -12.34 -25.52 -7.91
N SER A 16 -12.15 -26.13 -6.74
CA SER A 16 -11.73 -27.52 -6.61
C SER A 16 -12.43 -28.13 -5.39
N THR A 17 -13.67 -28.57 -5.58
CA THR A 17 -14.38 -29.35 -4.54
C THR A 17 -14.93 -30.62 -5.15
N LYS A 18 -14.15 -31.71 -5.01
CA LYS A 18 -14.70 -33.06 -4.91
C LYS A 18 -13.98 -33.78 -3.76
N GLY A 19 -14.54 -33.66 -2.56
CA GLY A 19 -14.10 -34.36 -1.35
C GLY A 19 -15.07 -34.10 -0.19
N PRO A 20 -15.36 -35.09 0.69
CA PRO A 20 -16.59 -35.13 1.45
C PRO A 20 -16.62 -34.15 2.63
N LYS A 21 -17.86 -33.78 2.96
CA LYS A 21 -18.33 -32.92 4.06
C LYS A 21 -17.65 -33.29 5.39
N GLY A 22 -16.57 -32.58 5.73
CA GLY A 22 -15.87 -32.66 7.00
C GLY A 22 -16.10 -31.38 7.79
N GLU A 23 -16.65 -31.52 8.97
CA GLU A 23 -16.90 -30.48 9.96
C GLU A 23 -15.56 -29.87 10.41
N GLY A 24 -15.22 -28.71 9.85
CA GLY A 24 -14.03 -27.95 10.22
C GLY A 24 -14.31 -26.49 9.93
N THR A 25 -14.59 -25.71 10.97
CA THR A 25 -14.55 -24.25 10.83
C THR A 25 -13.10 -23.89 10.59
N GLU A 26 -12.74 -23.69 9.32
CA GLU A 26 -11.47 -23.11 8.94
C GLU A 26 -11.47 -21.66 9.46
N ASN A 27 -11.02 -21.46 10.70
CA ASN A 27 -10.77 -20.13 11.21
C ASN A 27 -9.66 -19.53 10.35
N ILE A 28 -10.02 -18.62 9.44
CA ILE A 28 -9.07 -17.85 8.66
C ILE A 28 -8.38 -16.89 9.63
N VAL A 29 -7.20 -17.27 10.11
CA VAL A 29 -6.34 -16.36 10.88
C VAL A 29 -5.71 -15.40 9.87
N ILE A 30 -6.30 -14.20 9.78
CA ILE A 30 -5.73 -13.10 8.98
C ILE A 30 -4.68 -12.40 9.84
N THR A 31 -3.41 -12.72 9.61
CA THR A 31 -2.28 -12.00 10.21
C THR A 31 -1.88 -10.86 9.28
N GLY A 32 -1.74 -9.64 9.81
CA GLY A 32 -1.39 -8.46 9.02
C GLY A 32 -0.87 -7.31 9.86
N VAL A 33 -0.23 -6.34 9.21
CA VAL A 33 0.22 -5.11 9.87
C VAL A 33 -1.00 -4.26 10.21
N ASP A 34 -1.12 -3.85 11.48
CA ASP A 34 -2.29 -3.11 12.00
C ASP A 34 -2.62 -1.86 11.16
N ILE A 35 -1.63 -1.06 10.78
CA ILE A 35 -1.84 0.13 9.93
C ILE A 35 -2.33 -0.21 8.51
N VAL A 36 -1.93 -1.36 7.96
CA VAL A 36 -2.36 -1.81 6.62
C VAL A 36 -3.82 -2.25 6.69
N MET A 37 -4.17 -3.00 7.73
CA MET A 37 -5.53 -3.51 7.94
C MET A 37 -6.51 -2.39 8.29
N ASN A 38 -6.11 -1.46 9.16
CA ASN A 38 -6.96 -0.37 9.63
C ASN A 38 -7.19 0.74 8.58
N HIS A 39 -6.21 0.98 7.70
CA HIS A 39 -6.31 2.00 6.65
C HIS A 39 -6.55 1.44 5.25
N HIS A 40 -6.75 0.13 5.12
CA HIS A 40 -6.97 -0.57 3.85
C HIS A 40 -5.89 -0.27 2.82
N LEU A 41 -4.63 -0.24 3.24
CA LEU A 41 -3.51 0.04 2.34
C LEU A 41 -3.34 -1.13 1.36
N GLN A 42 -3.08 -0.81 0.10
CA GLN A 42 -2.86 -1.79 -0.95
C GLN A 42 -1.38 -1.81 -1.34
N GLU A 43 -0.79 -3.00 -1.38
CA GLU A 43 0.54 -3.19 -1.94
C GLU A 43 0.49 -2.91 -3.45
N THR A 44 1.48 -2.17 -3.94
CA THR A 44 1.60 -1.84 -5.36
C THR A 44 2.96 -2.27 -5.88
N ALA A 45 2.97 -3.11 -6.91
CA ALA A 45 4.21 -3.50 -7.57
C ALA A 45 4.70 -2.37 -8.48
N PHE A 46 5.93 -1.90 -8.25
CA PHE A 46 6.62 -0.99 -9.16
C PHE A 46 7.92 -1.63 -9.65
N ILE A 47 8.17 -1.54 -10.95
CA ILE A 47 9.55 -1.65 -11.45
C ILE A 47 10.30 -0.35 -11.10
N GLU A 48 11.59 -0.45 -10.77
CA GLU A 48 12.41 0.68 -10.28
C GLU A 48 12.32 1.93 -11.17
N GLU A 49 12.30 1.74 -12.50
CA GLU A 49 12.16 2.84 -13.48
C GLU A 49 10.79 3.52 -13.43
N ALA A 50 9.71 2.75 -13.23
CA ALA A 50 8.38 3.33 -13.07
C ALA A 50 8.28 4.11 -11.76
N TYR A 51 8.89 3.62 -10.68
CA TYR A 51 8.94 4.32 -9.41
C TYR A 51 9.75 5.62 -9.49
N LYS A 52 10.92 5.62 -10.19
CA LYS A 52 11.70 6.84 -10.47
C LYS A 52 10.87 7.93 -11.14
N LYS A 53 10.07 7.56 -12.12
CA LYS A 53 9.18 8.50 -12.81
C LYS A 53 8.09 9.01 -11.85
N TYR A 54 7.41 8.10 -11.16
CA TYR A 54 6.35 8.42 -10.21
C TYR A 54 6.82 9.41 -9.14
N ILE A 55 7.91 9.11 -8.43
CA ILE A 55 8.38 9.95 -7.33
C ILE A 55 8.86 11.32 -7.81
N LYS A 56 9.40 11.41 -9.04
CA LYS A 56 9.79 12.69 -9.63
C LYS A 56 8.59 13.59 -9.90
N ASP A 57 7.51 13.03 -10.45
CA ASP A 57 6.28 13.76 -10.73
C ASP A 57 5.58 14.20 -9.44
N ASP A 58 5.56 13.33 -8.42
CA ASP A 58 4.99 13.65 -7.10
C ASP A 58 5.79 14.74 -6.37
N MET A 59 7.12 14.65 -6.37
CA MET A 59 7.98 15.70 -5.81
C MET A 59 7.75 17.06 -6.47
N LYS A 60 7.49 17.10 -7.79
CA LYS A 60 7.13 18.34 -8.48
C LYS A 60 5.77 18.87 -8.02
N SER A 61 4.78 18.00 -7.83
CA SER A 61 3.46 18.35 -7.29
C SER A 61 3.56 18.93 -5.88
N ILE A 62 4.30 18.26 -4.99
CA ILE A 62 4.53 18.71 -3.61
C ILE A 62 5.27 20.04 -3.58
N LYS A 63 6.26 20.24 -4.47
CA LYS A 63 6.94 21.53 -4.60
C LYS A 63 5.96 22.66 -4.87
N GLY A 64 5.07 22.50 -5.85
CA GLY A 64 4.06 23.51 -6.18
C GLY A 64 3.11 23.79 -5.03
N LYS A 65 2.65 22.73 -4.33
CA LYS A 65 1.79 22.88 -3.14
C LYS A 65 2.50 23.59 -1.98
N LEU A 66 3.78 23.29 -1.74
CA LEU A 66 4.57 23.98 -0.72
C LEU A 66 4.81 25.44 -1.09
N GLU A 67 5.06 25.77 -2.37
CA GLU A 67 5.18 27.16 -2.82
C GLU A 67 3.90 27.97 -2.56
N ALA A 68 2.74 27.37 -2.77
CA ALA A 68 1.45 28.03 -2.55
C ALA A 68 1.06 28.16 -1.07
N LEU A 69 1.34 27.14 -0.25
CA LEU A 69 0.80 27.06 1.11
C LEU A 69 1.82 27.42 2.20
N ARG A 70 3.09 27.05 2.03
CA ARG A 70 4.16 27.13 3.05
C ARG A 70 5.53 27.24 2.39
N ALA A 71 5.77 28.35 1.70
CA ALA A 71 6.95 28.53 0.84
C ALA A 71 8.28 28.36 1.59
N GLU A 72 8.31 28.67 2.89
CA GLU A 72 9.45 28.51 3.78
C GLU A 72 9.86 27.03 3.95
N ARG A 73 8.91 26.09 3.90
CA ARG A 73 9.17 24.65 4.04
C ARG A 73 9.70 24.00 2.76
N ARG A 74 9.60 24.68 1.62
CA ARG A 74 10.00 24.13 0.31
C ARG A 74 11.45 23.66 0.31
N LYS A 75 12.39 24.52 0.71
CA LYS A 75 13.83 24.20 0.64
C LYS A 75 14.20 23.05 1.58
N PRO A 76 13.85 23.08 2.89
CA PRO A 76 14.12 21.96 3.79
C PRO A 76 13.52 20.64 3.29
N PHE A 77 12.25 20.65 2.90
CA PHE A 77 11.57 19.44 2.43
C PHE A 77 12.24 18.84 1.20
N MET A 78 12.61 19.65 0.20
CA MET A 78 13.23 19.15 -1.03
C MET A 78 14.60 18.51 -0.77
N THR A 79 15.37 19.05 0.18
CA THR A 79 16.66 18.48 0.57
C THR A 79 16.49 17.15 1.31
N GLU A 80 15.66 17.13 2.35
CA GLU A 80 15.44 15.93 3.17
C GLU A 80 14.79 14.80 2.36
N ALA A 81 13.81 15.14 1.52
CA ALA A 81 13.16 14.16 0.65
C ALA A 81 14.15 13.54 -0.34
N ALA A 82 15.09 14.30 -0.89
CA ALA A 82 16.11 13.76 -1.80
C ALA A 82 17.00 12.71 -1.10
N GLU A 83 17.32 12.88 0.18
CA GLU A 83 18.07 11.90 0.97
C GLU A 83 17.26 10.63 1.23
N LYS A 84 15.98 10.76 1.58
CA LYS A 84 15.08 9.62 1.79
C LYS A 84 14.86 8.83 0.51
N ILE A 85 14.68 9.52 -0.62
CA ILE A 85 14.52 8.89 -1.94
C ILE A 85 15.77 8.08 -2.31
N LYS A 86 16.97 8.60 -2.05
CA LYS A 86 18.22 7.83 -2.25
C LYS A 86 18.25 6.55 -1.42
N HIS A 87 17.81 6.63 -0.16
CA HIS A 87 17.77 5.47 0.73
C HIS A 87 16.75 4.42 0.27
N ILE A 88 15.60 4.85 -0.27
CA ILE A 88 14.60 3.95 -0.86
C ILE A 88 15.19 3.24 -2.07
N PHE A 89 15.88 3.95 -2.98
CA PHE A 89 16.51 3.31 -4.14
C PHE A 89 17.60 2.32 -3.77
N ALA A 90 18.39 2.60 -2.72
CA ALA A 90 19.39 1.66 -2.23
C ALA A 90 18.76 0.35 -1.70
N ASN A 91 17.52 0.40 -1.23
CA ASN A 91 16.80 -0.73 -0.61
C ASN A 91 15.53 -1.13 -1.37
N PHE A 92 15.42 -0.80 -2.67
CA PHE A 92 14.16 -0.85 -3.41
C PHE A 92 13.46 -2.22 -3.32
N LYS A 93 14.22 -3.31 -3.40
CA LYS A 93 13.71 -4.69 -3.28
C LYS A 93 13.26 -5.08 -1.85
N ASN A 94 13.79 -4.41 -0.83
CA ASN A 94 13.48 -4.71 0.56
C ASN A 94 12.26 -3.92 1.06
N CYS A 95 12.01 -2.74 0.49
CA CYS A 95 10.84 -1.92 0.82
C CYS A 95 9.51 -2.56 0.39
N GLU A 96 9.53 -3.48 -0.56
CA GLU A 96 8.35 -4.24 -1.03
C GLU A 96 7.97 -5.39 -0.07
N ASN A 97 8.92 -5.89 0.73
CA ASN A 97 8.74 -7.08 1.58
C ASN A 97 8.58 -6.75 3.08
N MET A 98 8.10 -5.56 3.45
CA MET A 98 7.88 -5.15 4.85
C MET A 98 6.44 -5.36 5.32
#